data_AF-A0A353NI33-F1
#
_entry.id   AF-A0A353NI33-F1
#
_cell.length_a   1.000
_cell.length_b   1.000
_cell.length_c   1.000
_cell.angle_alpha   90.00
_cell.angle_beta   90.00
_cell.angle_gamma   90.00
#
_symmetry.space_group_name_H-M   'P 1'
#
loop_
_entity.id
_entity.type
_entity.pdbx_description
1 polymer ?
#
loop_
_entity_poly.entity_id
_entity_poly.type
_entity_poly.pdbx_seq_one_letter_code
_entity_poly.pdbx_strand_id
1 'polypeptide(L)' 'ERWKSEKAGLTVLITVFFCLFYGITDEFHQSFVPGRAPSIVDIVADFGGAGLVGFFWLRL' A
#
# COMPACT_ATOMS: atom_id res chain seq x y z
N GLU A 1 -5.00 -22.08 -13.91
CA GLU A 1 -4.33 -20.79 -13.65
C GLU A 1 -3.20 -20.90 -12.61
N ARG A 2 -2.28 -21.85 -12.77
CA ARG A 2 -1.25 -22.20 -11.77
C ARG A 2 -0.20 -21.08 -11.53
N TRP A 3 -0.09 -20.14 -12.46
CA TRP A 3 0.81 -18.98 -12.38
C TRP A 3 0.46 -17.98 -11.27
N LYS A 4 -0.81 -17.93 -10.82
CA LYS A 4 -1.21 -17.03 -9.71
C LYS A 4 -0.59 -17.45 -8.37
N SER A 5 -0.29 -18.74 -8.15
CA SER A 5 -0.02 -19.26 -6.80
C SER A 5 1.45 -19.18 -6.34
N GLU A 6 2.42 -19.40 -7.23
CA GLU A 6 3.83 -19.52 -6.80
C GLU A 6 4.42 -18.18 -6.34
N LYS A 7 3.96 -17.08 -6.93
CA LYS A 7 4.46 -15.72 -6.64
C LYS A 7 3.44 -14.87 -5.89
N ALA A 8 2.30 -15.43 -5.48
CA ALA A 8 1.20 -14.71 -4.87
C ALA A 8 1.65 -13.88 -3.66
N GLY A 9 2.37 -14.51 -2.73
CA GLY A 9 2.88 -13.85 -1.53
C GLY A 9 3.92 -12.77 -1.85
N LEU A 10 4.78 -13.00 -2.83
CA LEU A 10 5.75 -12.00 -3.28
C LEU A 10 5.06 -10.80 -3.94
N THR A 11 4.03 -11.03 -4.75
CA THR A 11 3.21 -9.97 -5.33
C THR A 11 2.58 -9.12 -4.23
N VAL A 12 1.93 -9.75 -3.23
CA VAL A 12 1.34 -9.02 -2.10
C VAL A 12 2.41 -8.24 -1.33
N LEU A 13 3.57 -8.85 -1.05
CA LEU A 13 4.66 -8.19 -0.34
C LEU A 13 5.14 -6.94 -1.09
N ILE A 14 5.40 -7.07 -2.40
CA ILE A 14 5.83 -5.95 -3.25
C ILE A 14 4.75 -4.86 -3.27
N THR A 15 3.48 -5.23 -3.42
CA THR A 15 2.35 -4.27 -3.40
C THR A 15 2.29 -3.51 -2.08
N VAL A 16 2.39 -4.19 -0.94
CA VAL A 16 2.34 -3.56 0.38
C VAL A 16 3.47 -2.55 0.57
N PHE A 17 4.71 -2.91 0.22
CA PHE A 17 5.83 -1.97 0.30
C PHE A 17 5.74 -0.84 -0.72
N PHE A 18 5.25 -1.13 -1.93
CA PHE A 18 5.01 -0.09 -2.94
C PHE A 18 3.99 0.93 -2.44
N CYS A 19 2.85 0.49 -1.89
CA CYS A 19 1.84 1.38 -1.31
C CYS A 19 2.39 2.17 -0.12
N LEU A 20 3.20 1.56 0.76
CA LEU A 20 3.85 2.27 1.86
C LEU A 20 4.74 3.41 1.37
N PHE A 21 5.67 3.12 0.45
CA PHE A 21 6.59 4.15 -0.06
C PHE A 21 5.85 5.19 -0.88
N TYR A 22 4.86 4.78 -1.66
CA TYR A 22 4.02 5.71 -2.41
C TYR A 22 3.21 6.63 -1.49
N GLY A 23 2.59 6.11 -0.43
CA GLY A 23 1.88 6.90 0.58
C GLY A 23 2.81 7.90 1.30
N ILE A 24 4.05 7.50 1.63
CA ILE A 24 5.05 8.43 2.16
C ILE A 24 5.33 9.56 1.14
N THR A 25 5.49 9.23 -0.14
CA THR A 25 5.72 10.26 -1.16
C THR A 25 4.49 11.13 -1.41
N ASP A 26 3.28 10.60 -1.25
CA ASP A 26 2.04 11.36 -1.36
C ASP A 26 1.92 12.37 -0.22
N GLU A 27 2.15 11.96 1.03
CA GLU A 27 2.16 12.88 2.17
C GLU A 27 3.27 13.94 2.08
N PHE A 28 4.45 13.57 1.55
CA PHE A 28 5.50 14.54 1.23
C PHE A 28 5.04 15.52 0.13
N HIS A 29 4.39 15.03 -0.93
CA HIS A 29 3.83 15.89 -1.98
C HIS A 29 2.72 16.81 -1.42
N GLN A 30 1.85 16.31 -0.55
CA GLN A 30 0.80 17.07 0.13
C GLN A 30 1.38 18.21 0.98
N SER A 31 2.61 18.10 1.48
CA SER A 31 3.29 19.18 2.21
C SER A 31 3.51 20.45 1.36
N PHE A 32 3.48 20.33 0.03
CA PHE A 32 3.57 21.45 -0.91
C PHE A 32 2.20 21.98 -1.36
N VAL A 33 1.11 21.30 -1.01
CA VAL A 33 -0.25 21.67 -1.41
C VAL A 33 -0.86 22.59 -0.35
N PRO A 34 -1.16 23.87 -0.66
CA PRO A 34 -1.76 24.77 0.30
C PRO A 34 -3.08 24.23 0.88
N GLY A 35 -3.22 24.24 2.21
CA GLY A 35 -4.41 23.74 2.88
C GLY A 35 -4.45 22.21 3.12
N ARG A 36 -3.39 21.49 2.74
CA ARG A 36 -3.17 20.08 3.12
C ARG A 36 -2.00 19.99 4.10
N ALA A 37 -2.06 19.01 4.99
CA ALA A 37 -1.02 18.75 5.98
C ALA A 37 -0.67 17.25 5.93
N PRO A 38 0.63 16.89 5.98
CA PRO A 38 1.03 15.49 6.04
C PRO A 38 0.42 14.75 7.24
N SER A 39 -0.06 13.54 7.02
CA SER A 39 -0.79 12.71 7.99
C SER A 39 -0.17 11.32 8.09
N ILE A 40 0.33 10.98 9.28
CA ILE A 40 0.83 9.62 9.57
C ILE A 40 -0.31 8.59 9.47
N VAL A 41 -1.54 9.01 9.78
CA VAL A 41 -2.73 8.14 9.72
C VAL A 41 -3.00 7.70 8.27
N ASP A 42 -2.75 8.58 7.30
CA ASP A 42 -2.98 8.29 5.89
C ASP A 42 -1.95 7.26 5.37
N ILE A 43 -0.68 7.38 5.77
CA ILE A 43 0.36 6.36 5.50
C ILE A 43 0.00 5.00 6.09
N VAL A 44 -0.53 4.99 7.33
CA VAL A 44 -0.99 3.74 7.98
C VAL A 44 -2.20 3.16 7.25
N ALA A 45 -3.10 4.01 6.75
CA ALA A 45 -4.25 3.56 5.97
C ALA A 45 -3.83 2.96 4.63
N ASP A 46 -2.86 3.55 3.93
CA ASP A 46 -2.31 3.01 2.67
C ASP A 46 -1.66 1.64 2.88
N PHE A 47 -0.78 1.54 3.88
CA PHE A 47 -0.11 0.29 4.22
C PHE A 47 -1.10 -0.79 4.68
N GLY A 48 -2.01 -0.43 5.59
CA GLY A 48 -3.01 -1.33 6.14
C GLY A 48 -4.02 -1.81 5.10
N GLY A 49 -4.49 -0.91 4.23
CA GLY A 49 -5.41 -1.21 3.13
C GLY A 49 -4.79 -2.18 2.12
N ALA A 50 -3.54 -1.92 1.70
CA ALA A 50 -2.80 -2.82 0.82
C ALA A 50 -2.62 -4.22 1.45
N GLY A 51 -2.28 -4.27 2.75
CA GLY A 51 -2.14 -5.52 3.49
C GLY A 51 -3.46 -6.29 3.59
N LEU A 52 -4.57 -5.60 3.87
CA LEU A 52 -5.89 -6.21 4.00
C LEU A 52 -6.38 -6.81 2.67
N VAL A 53 -6.27 -6.06 1.58
CA VAL A 53 -6.64 -6.55 0.23
C VAL A 53 -5.75 -7.72 -0.18
N GLY A 54 -4.43 -7.62 0.07
CA GLY A 54 -3.49 -8.71 -0.19
C GLY A 54 -3.83 -9.98 0.59
N PHE A 55 -4.19 -9.86 1.87
CA PHE A 55 -4.61 -10.99 2.70
C PHE A 55 -5.86 -11.68 2.14
N PHE A 56 -6.90 -10.91 1.78
CA PHE A 56 -8.10 -11.50 1.19
C PHE A 56 -7.82 -12.13 -0.17
N TRP A 57 -7.00 -11.50 -1.01
CA TRP A 57 -6.64 -12.05 -2.32
C TRP A 57 -5.87 -13.37 -2.23
N LEU A 58 -5.04 -13.57 -1.20
CA LEU A 58 -4.36 -14.86 -0.94
C LEU A 58 -5.30 -15.95 -0.41
N ARG A 59 -6.47 -15.57 0.10
CA ARG A 59 -7.46 -16.47 0.72
C ARG A 59 -8.59 -16.87 -0.23
N LEU A 60 -8.76 -16.14 -1.35
CA LEU A 60 -9.73 -16.40 -2.42
C LEU A 60 -9.11 -17.27 -3.52
#